data_AF-A0AAW1MPL1-F1
#
_entry.id   AF-A0AAW1MPL1-F1
#
_cell.length_a   1.000
_cell.length_b   1.000
_cell.length_c   1.000
_cell.angle_alpha   90.00
_cell.angle_beta   90.00
_cell.angle_gamma   90.00
#
_symmetry.space_group_name_H-M   'P 1'
#
loop_
_entity.id
_entity.type
_entity.pdbx_description
1 polymer ?
#
loop_
_entity_poly.entity_id
_entity_poly.type
_entity_poly.pdbx_seq_one_letter_code
_entity_poly.pdbx_strand_id
1 'polypeptide(L)'
;MASQISVGLGSKPSLSINLPKLGSKSVCFGRLGAKRLNIERKWSIKASSASNGIYSSKQYELSLENVDMVLEEVRPYLISDGGNVDVVSVVDGVISLQLLGACGSCPSSTTTMKMGIERVLKEKFGDAVKHIKQVNDEPVNETTVEAVNRHLDILRPAIKNYGGEVDVMAIEGGDCTVKYDGPDTIGSGIKAAIKEKFPEIVNVIFT
;
A
#
# COMPACT_ATOMS: atom_id res chain seq x y z
N MET A 1 42.88 -33.08 -25.15
CA MET A 1 42.28 -32.80 -26.47
C MET A 1 40.83 -32.42 -26.23
N ALA A 2 40.52 -31.15 -26.42
CA ALA A 2 39.21 -30.55 -26.13
C ALA A 2 38.21 -30.90 -27.25
N SER A 3 37.00 -31.28 -26.87
CA SER A 3 35.86 -31.45 -27.78
C SER A 3 34.96 -30.22 -27.71
N GLN A 4 34.71 -29.64 -28.88
CA GLN A 4 33.86 -28.49 -29.12
C GLN A 4 32.38 -28.91 -29.08
N ILE A 5 31.52 -28.18 -28.36
CA ILE A 5 30.08 -28.13 -28.62
C ILE A 5 29.63 -26.67 -28.53
N SER A 6 29.36 -26.09 -29.69
CA SER A 6 28.68 -24.81 -29.87
C SER A 6 27.18 -24.98 -29.58
N VAL A 7 26.62 -24.08 -28.78
CA VAL A 7 25.19 -23.74 -28.78
C VAL A 7 25.07 -22.22 -28.77
N GLY A 8 24.66 -21.70 -29.92
CA GLY A 8 24.19 -20.32 -30.06
C GLY A 8 22.69 -20.20 -29.77
N LEU A 9 22.24 -18.96 -29.61
CA LEU A 9 20.88 -18.38 -29.48
C LEU A 9 20.82 -17.53 -28.20
N GLY A 10 20.41 -16.27 -28.17
CA GLY A 10 19.96 -15.34 -29.20
C GLY A 10 20.05 -13.93 -28.62
N SER A 11 20.64 -13.02 -29.38
CA SER A 11 20.78 -11.60 -29.07
C SER A 11 19.44 -10.88 -29.21
N LYS A 12 19.01 -10.21 -28.13
CA LYS A 12 17.81 -9.36 -28.07
C LYS A 12 17.90 -8.22 -29.11
N PRO A 13 16.85 -7.95 -29.92
CA PRO A 13 16.83 -6.78 -30.78
C PRO A 13 16.50 -5.50 -29.98
N SER A 14 17.42 -4.54 -30.04
CA SER A 14 17.24 -3.15 -29.63
C SER A 14 16.24 -2.46 -30.56
N LEU A 15 15.03 -2.21 -30.08
CA LEU A 15 14.05 -1.36 -30.76
C LEU A 15 14.36 0.11 -30.46
N SER A 16 15.12 0.73 -31.36
CA SER A 16 15.35 2.17 -31.41
C SER A 16 14.12 2.86 -31.99
N ILE A 17 13.28 3.41 -31.13
CA ILE A 17 12.10 4.17 -31.56
C ILE A 17 12.55 5.62 -31.84
N ASN A 18 12.46 6.03 -33.10
CA ASN A 18 12.73 7.38 -33.56
C ASN A 18 11.60 8.31 -33.12
N LEU A 19 11.90 9.31 -32.28
CA LEU A 19 10.98 10.41 -31.97
C LEU A 19 11.14 11.53 -33.02
N PRO A 20 10.08 11.88 -33.79
CA PRO A 20 10.14 13.03 -34.67
C PRO A 20 10.13 14.35 -33.87
N LYS A 21 11.11 15.21 -34.19
CA LYS A 21 11.26 16.56 -33.64
C LYS A 21 10.04 17.42 -34.00
N LEU A 22 9.33 17.92 -32.98
CA LEU A 22 8.26 18.89 -33.14
C LEU A 22 8.85 20.25 -33.54
N GLY A 23 8.78 20.58 -34.83
CA GLY A 23 9.17 21.87 -35.36
C GLY A 23 8.16 22.95 -34.98
N SER A 24 8.63 23.96 -34.27
CA SER A 24 7.93 25.22 -34.02
C SER A 24 7.63 25.94 -35.34
N LYS A 25 6.37 25.91 -35.79
CA LYS A 25 5.88 26.80 -36.84
C LYS A 25 4.88 27.77 -36.24
N SER A 26 5.32 29.01 -36.12
CA SER A 26 4.47 30.18 -35.96
C SER A 26 3.52 30.26 -37.15
N VAL A 27 2.22 30.20 -36.89
CA VAL A 27 1.21 30.49 -37.91
C VAL A 27 0.62 31.84 -37.56
N CYS A 28 0.99 32.84 -38.35
CA CYS A 28 0.40 34.17 -38.39
C CYS A 28 -1.08 34.05 -38.77
N PHE A 29 -1.98 34.44 -37.88
CA PHE A 29 -3.41 34.49 -38.16
C PHE A 29 -3.73 35.72 -39.02
N GLY A 30 -3.89 35.49 -40.32
CA GLY A 30 -4.45 36.47 -41.25
C GLY A 30 -5.95 36.65 -41.02
N ARG A 31 -6.38 37.92 -40.99
CA ARG A 31 -7.78 38.33 -41.10
C ARG A 31 -8.39 37.77 -42.38
N LEU A 32 -9.43 36.95 -42.29
CA LEU A 32 -10.52 36.96 -43.27
C LEU A 32 -11.80 36.49 -42.59
N GLY A 33 -12.79 37.39 -42.58
CA GLY A 33 -14.12 37.10 -42.07
C GLY A 33 -14.91 36.22 -43.03
N ALA A 34 -15.72 35.33 -42.47
CA ALA A 34 -16.92 34.85 -43.12
C ALA A 34 -17.87 34.23 -42.09
N LYS A 35 -19.05 34.87 -42.01
CA LYS A 35 -20.36 34.24 -41.85
C LYS A 35 -20.61 33.49 -40.54
N ARG A 36 -21.03 34.30 -39.58
CA ARG A 36 -21.90 33.98 -38.44
C ARG A 36 -23.09 33.15 -38.91
N LEU A 37 -23.08 31.84 -38.63
CA LEU A 37 -24.27 31.00 -38.69
C LEU A 37 -24.80 30.81 -37.28
N ASN A 38 -26.02 31.28 -37.13
CA ASN A 38 -26.84 31.35 -35.94
C ASN A 38 -27.35 29.93 -35.59
N ILE A 39 -26.97 29.39 -34.44
CA ILE A 39 -27.68 28.26 -33.83
C ILE A 39 -27.90 28.64 -32.37
N GLU A 40 -29.02 29.33 -32.13
CA GLU A 40 -29.57 29.52 -30.80
C GLU A 40 -30.11 28.18 -30.29
N ARG A 41 -29.34 27.48 -29.45
CA ARG A 41 -29.93 26.56 -28.47
C ARG A 41 -30.02 27.26 -27.12
N LYS A 42 -31.25 27.72 -26.90
CA LYS A 42 -31.85 28.25 -25.70
C LYS A 42 -31.56 27.35 -24.50
N TRP A 43 -30.46 27.62 -23.79
CA TRP A 43 -30.24 27.14 -22.43
C TRP A 43 -30.53 28.31 -21.49
N SER A 44 -31.68 28.24 -20.82
CA SER A 44 -32.10 29.25 -19.85
C SER A 44 -31.21 29.09 -18.61
N ILE A 45 -30.09 29.81 -18.56
CA ILE A 45 -29.31 29.97 -17.33
C ILE A 45 -30.08 30.94 -16.44
N LYS A 46 -30.83 30.40 -15.49
CA LYS A 46 -31.10 31.15 -14.26
C LYS A 46 -29.78 31.27 -13.53
N ALA A 47 -29.21 32.47 -13.56
CA ALA A 47 -28.08 32.83 -12.72
C ALA A 47 -28.53 32.76 -11.25
N SER A 48 -28.19 31.65 -10.60
CA SER A 48 -28.19 31.51 -9.14
C SER A 48 -26.74 31.40 -8.73
N SER A 49 -26.25 32.49 -8.15
CA SER A 49 -24.94 32.66 -7.55
C SER A 49 -24.68 31.62 -6.45
N ALA A 50 -23.82 30.64 -6.72
CA ALA A 50 -23.00 29.96 -5.73
C ALA A 50 -21.81 29.32 -6.44
N SER A 51 -20.60 29.69 -6.06
CA SER A 51 -19.35 29.10 -6.53
C SER A 51 -19.23 27.66 -6.01
N ASN A 52 -19.78 26.69 -6.74
CA ASN A 52 -19.46 25.28 -6.49
C ASN A 52 -18.31 24.87 -7.41
N GLY A 53 -17.19 24.50 -6.79
CA GLY A 53 -15.98 24.03 -7.44
C GLY A 53 -16.20 22.77 -8.29
N ILE A 54 -15.20 22.48 -9.11
CA ILE A 54 -15.18 21.53 -10.23
C ILE A 54 -15.36 20.05 -9.83
N TYR A 55 -15.54 19.75 -8.55
CA TYR A 55 -15.76 18.38 -8.06
C TYR A 55 -17.26 18.11 -8.01
N SER A 56 -17.76 17.36 -8.99
CA SER A 56 -19.12 16.82 -9.00
C SER A 56 -19.38 16.08 -7.70
N SER A 57 -20.12 16.70 -6.78
CA SER A 57 -20.52 16.14 -5.48
C SER A 57 -21.60 15.06 -5.68
N LYS A 58 -21.26 13.97 -6.36
CA LYS A 58 -22.05 12.74 -6.29
C LYS A 58 -21.70 12.05 -4.99
N GLN A 59 -22.62 12.12 -4.03
CA GLN A 59 -22.60 11.28 -2.84
C GLN A 59 -23.18 9.92 -3.24
N TYR A 60 -22.40 8.87 -3.05
CA TYR A 60 -22.81 7.50 -3.34
C TYR A 60 -23.31 6.84 -2.06
N GLU A 61 -24.25 5.92 -2.19
CA GLU A 61 -24.65 5.05 -1.09
C GLU A 61 -23.54 4.03 -0.81
N LEU A 62 -23.36 3.64 0.45
CA LEU A 62 -22.32 2.71 0.87
C LEU A 62 -22.67 1.27 0.45
N SER A 63 -22.38 0.93 -0.82
CA SER A 63 -22.50 -0.41 -1.37
C SER A 63 -21.15 -0.93 -1.84
N LEU A 64 -20.99 -2.26 -1.94
CA LEU A 64 -19.74 -2.89 -2.38
C LEU A 64 -19.37 -2.42 -3.80
N GLU A 65 -20.34 -2.38 -4.71
CA GLU A 65 -20.17 -1.91 -6.09
C GLU A 65 -19.71 -0.44 -6.14
N ASN A 66 -20.30 0.43 -5.33
CA ASN A 66 -19.91 1.84 -5.30
C ASN A 66 -18.49 2.01 -4.74
N VAL A 67 -18.12 1.24 -3.71
CA VAL A 67 -16.77 1.28 -3.14
C VAL A 67 -15.75 0.82 -4.18
N ASP A 68 -16.03 -0.26 -4.92
CA ASP A 68 -15.13 -0.75 -5.95
C ASP A 68 -14.95 0.27 -7.09
N MET A 69 -16.03 0.89 -7.57
CA MET A 69 -15.97 1.97 -8.56
C MET A 69 -15.11 3.17 -8.10
N VAL A 70 -15.22 3.56 -6.83
CA VAL A 70 -14.38 4.64 -6.28
C VAL A 70 -12.92 4.21 -6.21
N LEU A 71 -12.66 2.95 -5.85
CA LEU A 71 -11.30 2.43 -5.80
C LEU A 71 -10.68 2.29 -7.20
N GLU A 72 -11.45 2.06 -8.26
CA GLU A 72 -10.96 2.08 -9.64
C GLU A 72 -10.29 3.41 -10.02
N GLU A 73 -10.77 4.54 -9.49
CA GLU A 73 -10.12 5.85 -9.67
C GLU A 73 -8.74 5.92 -8.98
N VAL A 74 -8.54 5.15 -7.90
CA VAL A 74 -7.33 5.14 -7.05
C VAL A 74 -6.31 4.07 -7.49
N ARG A 75 -6.78 2.94 -8.05
CA ARG A 75 -5.96 1.84 -8.58
C ARG A 75 -4.78 2.28 -9.45
N PRO A 76 -4.88 3.22 -10.42
CA PRO A 76 -3.72 3.61 -11.23
C PRO A 76 -2.58 4.21 -10.40
N TYR A 77 -2.89 4.91 -9.31
CA TYR A 77 -1.87 5.44 -8.40
C TYR A 77 -1.24 4.33 -7.56
N LEU A 78 -2.07 3.41 -7.04
CA LEU A 78 -1.58 2.27 -6.26
C LEU A 78 -0.69 1.34 -7.10
N ILE A 79 -1.07 1.07 -8.35
CA ILE A 79 -0.29 0.24 -9.28
C ILE A 79 1.04 0.94 -9.63
N SER A 80 1.03 2.26 -9.77
CA SER A 80 2.26 3.04 -9.98
C SER A 80 3.24 2.90 -8.80
N ASP A 81 2.70 2.76 -7.59
CA ASP A 81 3.46 2.50 -6.36
C ASP A 81 3.77 1.00 -6.15
N GLY A 82 3.38 0.13 -7.09
CA GLY A 82 3.64 -1.32 -7.05
C GLY A 82 2.70 -2.12 -6.13
N GLY A 83 1.53 -1.57 -5.82
CA GLY A 83 0.49 -2.21 -5.02
C GLY A 83 -0.87 -2.27 -5.72
N ASN A 84 -1.84 -2.87 -5.04
CA ASN A 84 -3.25 -2.85 -5.44
C ASN A 84 -4.15 -3.03 -4.21
N VAL A 85 -5.46 -2.90 -4.38
CA VAL A 85 -6.45 -3.10 -3.31
C VAL A 85 -7.67 -3.84 -3.84
N ASP A 86 -8.18 -4.78 -3.04
CA ASP A 86 -9.45 -5.46 -3.27
C ASP A 86 -10.39 -5.28 -2.08
N VAL A 87 -11.69 -5.19 -2.37
CA VAL A 87 -12.75 -5.05 -1.37
C VAL A 87 -13.27 -6.44 -1.00
N VAL A 88 -13.23 -6.78 0.29
CA VAL A 88 -13.72 -8.08 0.78
C VAL A 88 -15.18 -7.98 1.21
N SER A 89 -15.51 -6.96 2.01
CA SER A 89 -16.86 -6.78 2.52
C SER A 89 -17.11 -5.35 2.99
N VAL A 90 -18.38 -4.96 3.03
CA VAL A 90 -18.84 -3.68 3.56
C VAL A 90 -20.01 -3.96 4.49
N VAL A 91 -19.84 -3.70 5.79
CA VAL A 91 -20.84 -4.00 6.82
C VAL A 91 -20.91 -2.85 7.83
N ASP A 92 -22.10 -2.28 8.06
CA ASP A 92 -22.36 -1.26 9.08
C ASP A 92 -21.44 0.00 9.07
N GLY A 93 -20.92 0.35 7.89
CA GLY A 93 -19.95 1.45 7.74
C GLY A 93 -18.50 1.04 7.93
N VAL A 94 -18.24 -0.25 8.10
CA VAL A 94 -16.90 -0.85 8.16
C VAL A 94 -16.57 -1.49 6.82
N ILE A 95 -15.51 -1.00 6.17
CA ILE A 95 -15.03 -1.54 4.90
C ILE A 95 -13.83 -2.43 5.19
N SER A 96 -13.93 -3.69 4.79
CA SER A 96 -12.85 -4.67 4.86
C SER A 96 -12.11 -4.69 3.52
N LEU A 97 -10.84 -4.29 3.54
CA LEU A 97 -9.98 -4.22 2.37
C LEU A 97 -8.82 -5.21 2.50
N GLN A 98 -8.43 -5.81 1.38
CA GLN A 98 -7.21 -6.58 1.23
C GLN A 98 -6.22 -5.78 0.38
N LEU A 99 -5.06 -5.46 0.96
CA LEU A 99 -3.99 -4.79 0.23
C LEU A 99 -3.11 -5.83 -0.46
N LEU A 100 -2.83 -5.63 -1.74
CA LEU A 100 -2.03 -6.51 -2.58
C LEU A 100 -0.72 -5.83 -3.01
N GLY A 101 0.26 -6.64 -3.37
CA GLY A 101 1.57 -6.17 -3.85
C GLY A 101 2.47 -5.61 -2.74
N ALA A 102 3.31 -4.63 -3.09
CA ALA A 102 4.31 -4.07 -2.17
C ALA A 102 3.70 -3.42 -0.92
N CYS A 103 2.47 -2.92 -1.03
CA CYS A 103 1.74 -2.27 0.05
C CYS A 103 1.30 -3.24 1.16
N GLY A 104 1.15 -4.53 0.85
CA GLY A 104 0.79 -5.56 1.84
C GLY A 104 2.00 -6.09 2.63
N SER A 105 3.20 -6.04 2.05
CA SER A 105 4.41 -6.63 2.64
C SER A 105 5.21 -5.68 3.55
N CYS A 106 4.97 -4.37 3.45
CA CYS A 106 5.74 -3.36 4.18
C CYS A 106 4.86 -2.67 5.24
N PRO A 107 5.10 -2.86 6.55
CA PRO A 107 4.23 -2.34 7.61
C PRO A 107 4.14 -0.81 7.64
N SER A 108 5.22 -0.12 7.25
CA SER A 108 5.21 1.34 7.17
C SER A 108 4.33 1.85 6.03
N SER A 109 4.43 1.24 4.85
CA SER A 109 3.63 1.60 3.67
C SER A 109 2.17 1.20 3.83
N THR A 110 1.88 0.09 4.51
CA THR A 110 0.52 -0.35 4.81
C THR A 110 -0.27 0.74 5.55
N THR A 111 0.35 1.35 6.57
CA THR A 111 -0.30 2.36 7.40
C THR A 111 -0.65 3.62 6.60
N THR A 112 0.29 4.13 5.79
CA THR A 112 0.08 5.33 4.97
C THR A 112 -0.96 5.10 3.86
N MET A 113 -0.90 3.95 3.19
CA MET A 113 -1.85 3.60 2.13
C MET A 113 -3.27 3.43 2.67
N LYS A 114 -3.43 2.77 3.82
CA LYS A 114 -4.72 2.66 4.51
C LYS A 114 -5.32 4.04 4.79
N MET A 115 -4.53 4.98 5.32
CA MET A 115 -5.00 6.36 5.58
C MET A 115 -5.36 7.11 4.28
N GLY A 116 -4.60 6.92 3.21
CA GLY A 116 -4.88 7.51 1.90
C GLY A 116 -6.22 7.03 1.31
N ILE A 117 -6.44 5.72 1.33
CA ILE A 117 -7.70 5.11 0.87
C ILE A 117 -8.87 5.56 1.75
N GLU A 118 -8.67 5.63 3.06
CA GLU A 118 -9.68 6.12 4.01
C GLU A 118 -10.12 7.55 3.70
N ARG A 119 -9.18 8.42 3.37
CA ARG A 119 -9.48 9.80 2.98
C ARG A 119 -10.35 9.85 1.73
N VAL A 120 -9.98 9.13 0.67
CA VAL A 120 -10.75 9.13 -0.58
C VAL A 120 -12.17 8.59 -0.38
N LEU A 121 -12.31 7.51 0.40
CA LEU A 121 -13.61 6.94 0.71
C LEU A 121 -14.47 7.90 1.55
N LYS A 122 -13.90 8.57 2.56
CA LYS A 122 -14.62 9.61 3.33
C LYS A 122 -15.02 10.81 2.47
N GLU A 123 -14.19 11.22 1.51
CA GLU A 123 -14.52 12.32 0.59
C GLU A 123 -15.72 11.98 -0.33
N LYS A 124 -15.89 10.71 -0.72
CA LYS A 124 -16.95 10.26 -1.63
C LYS A 124 -18.23 9.79 -0.93
N PHE A 125 -18.09 9.14 0.22
CA PHE A 125 -19.20 8.52 0.98
C PHE A 125 -19.57 9.30 2.25
N GLY A 126 -18.79 10.31 2.65
CA GLY A 126 -19.05 11.14 3.83
C GLY A 126 -19.06 10.33 5.12
N ASP A 127 -20.03 10.63 5.99
CA ASP A 127 -20.17 10.05 7.33
C ASP A 127 -20.63 8.58 7.33
N ALA A 128 -20.91 7.99 6.15
CA ALA A 128 -21.27 6.58 6.04
C ALA A 128 -20.09 5.65 6.33
N VAL A 129 -18.84 6.13 6.18
CA VAL A 129 -17.62 5.37 6.45
C VAL A 129 -17.17 5.61 7.89
N LYS A 130 -17.29 4.60 8.75
CA LYS A 130 -16.86 4.67 10.15
C LYS A 130 -15.41 4.23 10.32
N HIS A 131 -15.05 3.08 9.76
CA HIS A 131 -13.73 2.48 9.98
C HIS A 131 -13.32 1.59 8.80
N ILE A 132 -12.02 1.52 8.52
CA ILE A 132 -11.45 0.61 7.52
C ILE A 132 -10.67 -0.49 8.23
N LYS A 133 -11.07 -1.74 8.02
CA LYS A 133 -10.34 -2.92 8.49
C LYS A 133 -9.49 -3.45 7.34
N GLN A 134 -8.21 -3.66 7.59
CA GLN A 134 -7.38 -4.42 6.67
C GLN A 134 -7.47 -5.89 7.04
N VAL A 135 -7.85 -6.72 6.07
CA VAL A 135 -7.80 -8.17 6.21
C VAL A 135 -6.42 -8.59 5.73
N ASN A 136 -5.48 -8.66 6.66
CA ASN A 136 -4.28 -9.46 6.49
C ASN A 136 -4.62 -10.83 7.07
N ASP A 137 -4.32 -11.91 6.34
CA ASP A 137 -4.47 -13.27 6.87
C ASP A 137 -3.86 -13.31 8.26
N GLU A 138 -4.70 -13.51 9.27
CA GLU A 138 -4.42 -13.31 10.69
C GLU A 138 -3.04 -13.90 11.06
N PRO A 139 -2.13 -13.14 11.71
CA PRO A 139 -1.13 -13.81 12.52
C PRO A 139 -1.89 -14.47 13.66
N VAL A 140 -1.91 -15.79 13.68
CA VAL A 140 -2.32 -16.57 14.84
C VAL A 140 -1.39 -16.14 15.98
N ASN A 141 -1.82 -15.16 16.78
CA ASN A 141 -1.06 -14.63 17.92
C ASN A 141 -1.17 -15.58 19.11
N GLU A 142 -1.12 -16.88 18.85
CA GLU A 142 -0.94 -17.84 19.93
C GLU A 142 0.52 -17.77 20.34
N THR A 143 0.74 -17.41 21.60
CA THR A 143 2.06 -17.32 22.22
C THR A 143 2.68 -18.72 22.36
N THR A 144 3.08 -19.30 21.23
CA THR A 144 3.77 -20.58 21.14
C THR A 144 5.27 -20.36 21.05
N VAL A 145 6.03 -21.27 21.66
CA VAL A 145 7.51 -21.26 21.61
C VAL A 145 8.01 -21.23 20.17
N GLU A 146 7.31 -21.91 19.27
CA GLU A 146 7.64 -21.96 17.85
C GLU A 146 7.44 -20.61 17.15
N ALA A 147 6.38 -19.86 17.46
CA ALA A 147 6.13 -18.55 16.88
C ALA A 147 7.22 -17.54 17.27
N VAL A 148 7.62 -17.56 18.55
CA VAL A 148 8.71 -16.70 19.03
C VAL A 148 10.04 -17.12 18.41
N ASN A 149 10.33 -18.41 18.30
CA ASN A 149 11.55 -18.88 17.65
C ASN A 149 11.60 -18.47 16.16
N ARG A 150 10.51 -18.61 15.40
CA ARG A 150 10.42 -18.15 14.01
C ARG A 150 10.71 -16.65 13.87
N HIS A 151 10.26 -15.85 14.85
CA HIS A 151 10.55 -14.43 14.83
C HIS A 151 12.02 -14.12 15.12
N LEU A 152 12.60 -14.79 16.12
CA LEU A 152 14.00 -14.62 16.49
C LEU A 152 14.95 -15.13 15.41
N ASP A 153 14.57 -16.12 14.61
CA ASP A 153 15.34 -16.59 13.44
C ASP A 153 15.67 -15.46 12.46
N ILE A 154 14.78 -14.48 12.31
CA ILE A 154 14.99 -13.31 11.45
C ILE A 154 16.06 -12.37 12.05
N LEU A 155 16.14 -12.29 13.38
CA LEU A 155 17.03 -11.38 14.11
C LEU A 155 18.39 -12.00 14.45
N ARG A 156 18.48 -13.33 14.57
CA ARG A 156 19.71 -14.09 14.87
C ARG A 156 20.92 -13.64 14.02
N PRO A 157 20.81 -13.45 12.69
CA PRO A 157 21.93 -12.98 11.88
C PRO A 157 22.43 -11.60 12.31
N ALA A 158 21.52 -10.67 12.60
CA ALA A 158 21.87 -9.32 13.03
C ALA A 158 22.52 -9.35 14.42
N ILE A 159 21.93 -10.08 15.37
CA ILE A 159 22.43 -10.19 16.75
C ILE A 159 23.85 -10.79 16.75
N LYS A 160 24.09 -11.82 15.93
CA LYS A 160 25.41 -12.43 15.76
C LYS A 160 26.44 -11.45 15.19
N ASN A 161 26.05 -10.61 14.22
CA ASN A 161 26.93 -9.57 13.69
C ASN A 161 27.31 -8.52 14.73
N TYR A 162 26.44 -8.27 15.71
CA TYR A 162 26.72 -7.40 16.87
C TYR A 162 27.39 -8.13 18.04
N GLY A 163 27.78 -9.40 17.87
CA GLY A 163 28.50 -10.17 18.89
C GLY A 163 27.62 -10.70 20.02
N GLY A 164 26.33 -10.95 19.76
CA GLY A 164 25.46 -11.63 20.70
C GLY A 164 24.85 -12.93 20.16
N GLU A 165 24.24 -13.69 21.05
CA GLU A 165 23.49 -14.91 20.75
C GLU A 165 22.20 -14.96 21.58
N VAL A 166 21.13 -15.54 21.01
CA VAL A 166 19.81 -15.56 21.63
C VAL A 166 19.11 -16.90 21.41
N ASP A 167 18.60 -17.48 22.49
CA ASP A 167 17.83 -18.73 22.48
C ASP A 167 16.64 -18.68 23.46
N VAL A 168 15.46 -19.09 22.99
CA VAL A 168 14.26 -19.17 23.84
C VAL A 168 14.28 -20.47 24.63
N MET A 169 14.10 -20.38 25.95
CA MET A 169 14.02 -21.56 26.81
C MET A 169 12.58 -21.99 27.05
N ALA A 170 11.72 -21.06 27.46
CA ALA A 170 10.34 -21.34 27.81
C ALA A 170 9.47 -20.09 27.71
N ILE A 171 8.19 -20.32 27.46
CA ILE A 171 7.14 -19.30 27.49
C ILE A 171 6.04 -19.84 28.41
N GLU A 172 5.77 -19.12 29.49
CA GLU A 172 4.72 -19.48 30.44
C GLU A 172 3.87 -18.26 30.78
N GLY A 173 2.57 -18.32 30.50
CA GLY A 173 1.58 -17.38 31.06
C GLY A 173 1.81 -15.89 30.84
N GLY A 174 2.60 -15.50 29.83
CA GLY A 174 2.96 -14.10 29.55
C GLY A 174 4.39 -13.70 29.93
N ASP A 175 5.18 -14.63 30.49
CA ASP A 175 6.61 -14.43 30.72
C ASP A 175 7.43 -15.29 29.74
N CYS A 176 8.40 -14.66 29.07
CA CYS A 176 9.30 -15.30 28.13
C CYS A 176 10.71 -15.34 28.72
N THR A 177 11.24 -16.54 28.91
CA THR A 177 12.62 -16.76 29.39
C THR A 177 13.52 -17.01 28.19
N VAL A 178 14.49 -16.11 28.01
CA VAL A 178 15.41 -16.13 26.88
C VAL A 178 16.84 -16.13 27.43
N LYS A 179 17.66 -17.05 26.94
CA LYS A 179 19.09 -17.03 27.16
C LYS A 179 19.70 -16.04 26.18
N TYR A 180 20.34 -14.99 26.70
CA TYR A 180 20.93 -13.94 25.87
C TYR A 180 22.35 -13.64 26.33
N ASP A 181 23.31 -13.79 25.42
CA ASP A 181 24.70 -13.40 25.62
C ASP A 181 25.02 -12.23 24.68
N GLY A 182 25.55 -11.14 25.20
CA GLY A 182 25.93 -9.97 24.40
C GLY A 182 25.75 -8.64 25.12
N PRO A 183 25.96 -7.51 24.41
CA PRO A 183 25.90 -6.17 24.99
C PRO A 183 24.45 -5.75 25.34
N ASP A 184 24.28 -5.04 26.46
CA ASP A 184 22.97 -4.59 26.97
C ASP A 184 22.16 -3.77 25.96
N THR A 185 22.83 -3.06 25.05
CA THR A 185 22.21 -2.28 23.97
C THR A 185 21.34 -3.15 23.08
N ILE A 186 21.82 -4.34 22.71
CA ILE A 186 21.11 -5.30 21.86
C ILE A 186 20.05 -6.04 22.68
N GLY A 187 20.34 -6.36 23.95
CA GLY A 187 19.38 -6.93 24.88
C GLY A 187 18.09 -6.10 24.97
N SER A 188 18.19 -4.78 25.08
CA SER A 188 17.01 -3.90 25.12
C SER A 188 16.17 -3.96 23.83
N GLY A 189 16.82 -4.05 22.66
CA GLY A 189 16.17 -4.18 21.37
C GLY A 189 15.44 -5.51 21.19
N ILE A 190 16.02 -6.61 21.68
CA ILE A 190 15.38 -7.95 21.64
C ILE A 190 14.11 -7.95 22.49
N LYS A 191 14.13 -7.35 23.70
CA LYS A 191 12.91 -7.24 24.52
C LYS A 191 11.81 -6.46 23.80
N ALA A 192 12.16 -5.35 23.13
CA ALA A 192 11.20 -4.54 22.40
C ALA A 192 10.60 -5.31 21.22
N ALA A 193 11.43 -6.00 20.42
CA ALA A 193 10.97 -6.79 19.27
C ALA A 193 9.99 -7.90 19.67
N ILE A 194 10.27 -8.62 20.76
CA ILE A 194 9.37 -9.67 21.26
C ILE A 194 8.03 -9.05 21.72
N LYS A 195 8.07 -7.95 22.48
CA LYS A 195 6.86 -7.27 22.96
C LYS A 195 6.01 -6.65 21.86
N GLU A 196 6.64 -6.14 20.80
CA GLU A 196 5.93 -5.57 19.65
C GLU A 196 5.11 -6.62 18.91
N LYS A 197 5.68 -7.83 18.74
CA LYS A 197 5.02 -8.89 17.99
C LYS A 197 4.07 -9.76 18.82
N PHE A 198 4.35 -9.89 20.11
CA PHE A 198 3.56 -10.69 21.05
C PHE A 198 3.09 -9.81 22.21
N PRO A 199 1.98 -9.07 22.04
CA PRO A 199 1.46 -8.18 23.08
C PRO A 199 0.98 -8.92 24.34
N GLU A 200 0.80 -10.24 24.26
CA GLU A 200 0.47 -11.10 25.42
C GLU A 200 1.67 -11.30 26.37
N ILE A 201 2.90 -11.06 25.91
CA ILE A 201 4.11 -11.22 26.72
C ILE A 201 4.37 -9.93 27.50
N VAL A 202 4.18 -10.00 28.82
CA VAL A 202 4.35 -8.87 29.74
C VAL A 202 5.84 -8.68 30.07
N ASN A 203 6.56 -9.76 30.38
CA ASN A 203 7.96 -9.70 30.77
C ASN A 203 8.86 -10.61 29.94
N VAL A 204 10.07 -10.12 29.67
CA VAL A 204 11.15 -10.89 29.04
C VAL A 204 12.33 -10.91 30.01
N ILE A 205 12.63 -12.10 30.51
CA ILE A 205 13.70 -12.36 31.46
C ILE A 205 14.89 -12.89 30.68
N PHE A 206 16.05 -12.24 30.88
CA PHE A 206 17.31 -12.71 30.34
C PHE A 206 18.06 -13.52 31.38
N THR A 207 18.53 -14.70 30.95
CA THR A 207 19.41 -15.58 31.72
C THR A 207 20.78 -15.61 31.08
#